data_AF-A0A2D6X112-F1
#
_entry.id   AF-A0A2D6X112-F1
#
_cell.length_a   1.000
_cell.length_b   1.000
_cell.length_c   1.000
_cell.angle_alpha   90.00
_cell.angle_beta   90.00
_cell.angle_gamma   90.00
#
_symmetry.space_group_name_H-M   'P 1'
#
loop_
_entity.id
_entity.type
_entity.pdbx_description
1 polymer ?
#
loop_
_entity_poly.entity_id
_entity_poly.type
_entity_poly.pdbx_seq_one_letter_code
_entity_poly.pdbx_strand_id
1 'polypeptide(L)'
;MVIEILLISLICTFIFIGYLLILALKRINTYEEFIIQFQQVIEYATEQMKKVDADGHYESDDETAFFFKQLKDIQLLLNNIFEEKEAQSG
;
A
#
# COMPACT_ATOMS: atom_id res chain seq x y z
N MET A 1 26.27 0.42 -42.48
CA MET A 1 25.39 1.62 -42.45
C MET A 1 23.99 1.32 -41.91
N VAL A 2 23.07 0.67 -42.64
CA VAL A 2 21.68 0.46 -42.14
C VAL A 2 21.61 -0.50 -40.94
N ILE A 3 22.32 -1.64 -41.00
CA ILE A 3 22.34 -2.63 -39.90
C ILE A 3 22.93 -2.04 -38.61
N GLU A 4 24.00 -1.25 -38.71
CA GLU A 4 24.63 -0.59 -37.56
C GLU A 4 23.70 0.41 -36.89
N ILE A 5 22.95 1.20 -37.68
CA ILE A 5 21.95 2.15 -37.16
C ILE A 5 20.84 1.40 -36.42
N LEU A 6 20.37 0.27 -36.96
CA LEU A 6 19.36 -0.57 -36.31
C LEU A 6 19.85 -1.16 -34.99
N LEU A 7 21.11 -1.61 -34.93
CA LEU A 7 21.73 -2.13 -33.71
C LEU A 7 21.83 -1.06 -32.62
N ILE A 8 22.28 0.15 -32.97
CA ILE A 8 22.36 1.26 -32.01
C ILE A 8 20.97 1.65 -31.51
N SER A 9 19.99 1.75 -32.41
CA SER A 9 18.60 2.03 -32.04
C SER A 9 18.06 0.98 -31.07
N LEU A 10 18.33 -0.29 -31.30
CA LEU A 10 17.91 -1.38 -30.43
C LEU A 10 18.55 -1.24 -29.03
N ILE A 11 19.85 -0.99 -28.96
CA ILE A 11 20.55 -0.78 -27.68
C ILE A 11 19.96 0.42 -26.92
N CYS A 12 19.70 1.53 -27.61
CA CYS A 12 19.07 2.70 -26.99
C CYS A 12 17.68 2.39 -26.42
N THR A 13 16.86 1.61 -27.15
CA THR A 13 15.54 1.21 -26.63
C THR A 13 15.64 0.31 -25.40
N PHE A 14 16.61 -0.61 -25.36
CA PHE A 14 16.84 -1.46 -24.19
C PHE A 14 17.27 -0.66 -22.96
N ILE A 15 18.18 0.31 -23.12
CA ILE A 15 18.61 1.20 -22.04
C ILE A 15 17.42 2.02 -21.53
N PHE A 16 16.61 2.55 -22.44
CA PHE A 16 15.43 3.34 -22.09
C PHE A 16 14.41 2.51 -21.30
N ILE A 17 14.10 1.29 -21.75
CA ILE A 17 13.20 0.38 -21.03
C ILE A 17 13.79 -0.01 -19.66
N GLY A 18 15.09 -0.32 -19.59
CA GLY A 18 15.76 -0.63 -18.33
C GLY A 18 15.65 0.52 -17.32
N TYR A 19 15.83 1.76 -17.77
CA TYR A 19 15.64 2.94 -16.94
C TYR A 19 14.19 3.07 -16.44
N LEU A 20 13.20 2.88 -17.30
CA LEU A 20 11.79 2.90 -16.91
C LEU A 20 11.45 1.80 -15.88
N LEU A 21 12.01 0.61 -16.03
CA LEU A 21 11.82 -0.49 -15.08
C LEU A 21 12.37 -0.15 -13.69
N ILE A 22 13.58 0.42 -13.62
CA ILE A 22 14.16 0.86 -12.34
C ILE A 22 13.29 1.93 -11.69
N LEU A 23 12.78 2.89 -12.47
CA LEU A 23 11.89 3.93 -11.97
C LEU A 23 10.58 3.35 -11.43
N ALA A 24 9.98 2.40 -12.16
CA ALA A 24 8.76 1.71 -11.77
C ALA A 24 8.96 0.92 -10.46
N LEU A 25 10.04 0.14 -10.36
CA LEU A 25 10.37 -0.61 -9.14
C LEU A 25 10.55 0.32 -7.94
N LYS A 26 11.29 1.44 -8.11
CA LYS A 26 11.45 2.42 -7.04
C LYS A 26 10.10 2.97 -6.58
N ARG A 27 9.20 3.27 -7.52
CA ARG A 27 7.87 3.80 -7.21
C ARG A 27 7.01 2.78 -6.46
N ILE A 28 7.07 1.51 -6.83
CA ILE A 28 6.37 0.41 -6.13
C ILE A 28 6.86 0.32 -4.68
N ASN A 29 8.18 0.28 -4.45
CA ASN A 29 8.73 0.22 -3.09
C ASN A 29 8.29 1.43 -2.23
N THR A 30 8.28 2.63 -2.81
CA THR A 30 7.80 3.82 -2.11
C THR A 30 6.32 3.72 -1.72
N TYR A 31 5.47 3.16 -2.60
CA TYR A 31 4.06 2.94 -2.27
C TYR A 31 3.88 1.86 -1.21
N GLU A 32 4.69 0.81 -1.24
CA GLU A 32 4.68 -0.22 -0.19
C GLU A 32 5.02 0.37 1.18
N GLU A 33 6.11 1.15 1.28
CA GLU A 33 6.48 1.85 2.51
C GLU A 33 5.38 2.79 3.00
N PHE A 34 4.74 3.52 2.07
CA PHE A 34 3.61 4.40 2.41
C PHE A 34 2.41 3.63 2.96
N ILE A 35 2.06 2.49 2.35
CA ILE A 35 0.94 1.65 2.82
C ILE A 35 1.24 1.07 4.20
N ILE A 36 2.48 0.63 4.47
CA ILE A 36 2.89 0.14 5.80
C ILE A 36 2.74 1.24 6.86
N GLN A 37 3.22 2.46 6.58
CA GLN A 37 3.05 3.59 7.50
C GLN A 37 1.58 3.91 7.73
N PHE A 38 0.76 3.86 6.68
CA PHE A 38 -0.67 4.07 6.79
C PHE A 38 -1.35 3.01 7.66
N GLN A 39 -0.97 1.74 7.52
CA GLN A 39 -1.46 0.65 8.37
C GLN A 39 -1.13 0.90 9.84
N GLN A 40 0.09 1.33 10.16
CA GLN A 40 0.49 1.65 11.53
C GLN A 40 -0.35 2.79 12.12
N VAL A 41 -0.65 3.83 11.34
CA VAL A 41 -1.51 4.93 11.78
C VAL A 41 -2.94 4.44 12.05
N ILE A 42 -3.49 3.61 11.16
CA ILE A 42 -4.83 3.04 11.32
C ILE A 42 -4.88 2.13 12.55
N GLU A 43 -3.90 1.25 12.73
CA GLU A 43 -3.83 0.35 13.89
C GLU A 43 -3.74 1.15 15.20
N TYR A 44 -2.88 2.16 15.25
CA TYR A 44 -2.80 3.08 16.39
C TYR A 44 -4.14 3.77 16.64
N ALA A 45 -4.80 4.29 15.60
CA ALA A 45 -6.12 4.90 15.73
C ALA A 45 -7.16 3.90 16.26
N THR A 46 -7.15 2.65 15.78
CA THR A 46 -8.03 1.58 16.27
C THR A 46 -7.80 1.34 17.76
N GLU A 47 -6.55 1.23 18.19
CA GLU A 47 -6.21 1.01 19.59
C GLU A 47 -6.64 2.17 20.48
N GLN A 48 -6.41 3.42 20.04
CA GLN A 48 -6.85 4.60 20.80
C GLN A 48 -8.36 4.68 20.87
N MET A 49 -9.07 4.40 19.77
CA MET A 49 -10.54 4.38 19.75
C MET A 49 -11.09 3.32 20.71
N LYS A 50 -10.51 2.12 20.75
CA LYS A 50 -10.87 1.07 21.73
C LYS A 50 -10.63 1.50 23.18
N LYS A 51 -9.55 2.25 23.45
CA LYS A 51 -9.27 2.79 24.79
C LYS A 51 -10.27 3.88 25.19
N VAL A 52 -10.71 4.71 24.25
CA VAL A 52 -11.72 5.75 24.48
C VAL A 52 -13.11 5.15 24.68
N ASP A 53 -13.39 4.01 24.04
CA ASP A 53 -14.64 3.26 24.20
C ASP A 53 -14.67 2.34 25.44
N ALA A 54 -13.83 2.58 26.45
CA ALA A 54 -13.75 1.75 27.66
C ALA A 54 -15.07 1.59 28.44
N ASP A 55 -16.00 2.55 28.29
CA ASP A 55 -17.34 2.53 28.89
C ASP A 55 -18.45 2.11 27.89
N GLY A 56 -18.11 1.76 26.65
CA GLY A 56 -19.02 1.24 25.61
C GLY A 56 -20.03 2.24 25.03
N HIS A 57 -19.87 3.52 25.36
CA HIS A 57 -20.77 4.58 24.90
C HIS A 57 -20.51 5.05 23.47
N TYR A 58 -19.29 4.91 22.93
CA TYR A 58 -18.93 5.49 21.62
C TYR A 58 -19.16 4.52 20.45
N GLU A 59 -19.00 3.21 20.67
CA GLU A 59 -19.38 2.20 19.67
C GLU A 59 -20.91 2.01 19.59
N SER A 60 -21.62 2.29 20.68
CA SER A 60 -23.09 2.16 20.75
C SER A 60 -23.85 3.44 20.35
N ASP A 61 -23.16 4.57 20.20
CA ASP A 61 -23.75 5.84 19.75
C ASP A 61 -23.80 5.87 18.22
N ASP A 62 -25.01 5.99 17.66
CA ASP A 62 -25.28 5.95 16.22
C ASP A 62 -24.49 7.02 15.43
N GLU A 63 -24.13 8.15 16.04
CA GLU A 63 -23.37 9.23 15.38
C GLU A 63 -21.86 8.92 15.30
N THR A 64 -21.29 8.28 16.32
CA THR A 64 -19.84 7.98 16.39
C THR A 64 -19.48 6.56 15.95
N ALA A 65 -20.41 5.61 16.01
CA ALA A 65 -20.23 4.21 15.60
C ALA A 65 -19.84 4.06 14.12
N PHE A 66 -20.30 4.97 13.26
CA PHE A 66 -19.92 4.98 11.84
C PHE A 66 -18.39 5.10 11.64
N PHE A 67 -17.69 5.88 12.47
CA PHE A 67 -16.24 6.03 12.39
C PHE A 67 -15.50 4.74 12.78
N PHE A 68 -15.99 4.00 13.79
CA PHE A 68 -15.44 2.71 14.19
C PHE A 68 -15.56 1.68 13.08
N LYS A 69 -16.73 1.62 12.44
CA LYS A 69 -16.98 0.72 11.32
C LYS A 69 -16.06 1.03 10.14
N GLN A 70 -15.96 2.31 9.76
CA GLN A 70 -15.13 2.72 8.63
C GLN A 70 -13.64 2.42 8.88
N LEU A 71 -13.16 2.65 10.10
CA LEU A 71 -11.78 2.38 10.48
C LEU A 71 -11.47 0.87 10.49
N LYS A 72 -12.41 0.05 10.97
CA LYS A 72 -12.34 -1.41 10.93
C LYS A 72 -12.35 -1.95 9.50
N ASP A 73 -13.18 -1.38 8.63
CA ASP A 73 -13.23 -1.75 7.21
C ASP A 73 -11.90 -1.43 6.50
N ILE A 74 -11.30 -0.27 6.80
CA ILE A 74 -9.96 0.08 6.28
C ILE A 74 -8.91 -0.90 6.81
N GLN A 75 -8.95 -1.26 8.09
CA GLN A 75 -8.02 -2.22 8.68
C GLN A 75 -8.13 -3.61 8.03
N LEU A 76 -9.35 -4.06 7.73
CA LEU A 76 -9.60 -5.34 7.06
C LEU A 76 -9.07 -5.34 5.62
N LEU A 77 -9.30 -4.25 4.87
CA LEU A 77 -8.74 -4.09 3.52
C LEU A 77 -7.22 -4.13 3.52
N LEU A 78 -6.57 -3.47 4.48
CA LEU A 78 -5.12 -3.49 4.62
C LEU A 78 -4.60 -4.89 4.97
N ASN A 79 -5.21 -5.58 5.93
CA ASN A 79 -4.81 -6.93 6.31
C ASN A 79 -4.86 -7.90 5.11
N ASN A 80 -5.92 -7.85 4.30
CA ASN A 80 -6.04 -8.68 3.10
C ASN A 80 -4.89 -8.45 2.10
N ILE A 81 -4.46 -7.20 1.91
CA ILE A 81 -3.35 -6.85 1.01
C ILE A 81 -2.02 -7.47 1.49
N PHE A 82 -1.79 -7.52 2.80
CA PHE A 82 -0.56 -8.07 3.36
C PHE A 82 -0.58 -9.60 3.51
N GLU A 83 -1.72 -10.20 3.84
CA GLU A 83 -1.88 -11.67 3.86
C GLU A 83 -1.68 -12.29 2.47
N GLU A 84 -2.22 -11.66 1.42
CA GLU A 84 -1.98 -12.09 0.03
C GLU A 84 -0.49 -12.01 -0.36
N LYS A 85 0.26 -11.06 0.20
CA LYS A 85 1.70 -10.92 -0.07
C LYS A 85 2.49 -12.08 0.56
N GLU A 86 2.21 -12.45 1.81
CA GLU A 86 2.89 -13.56 2.49
C GLU A 86 2.66 -14.88 1.74
N ALA A 87 1.44 -15.14 1.27
CA ALA A 87 1.08 -16.32 0.50
C ALA A 87 1.75 -16.41 -0.89
N GLN A 88 2.16 -15.28 -1.49
CA GLN A 88 2.85 -15.23 -2.78
C GLN A 88 4.38 -15.26 -2.66
N SER A 89 4.91 -15.12 -1.43
CA SER A 89 6.35 -15.05 -1.15
C SER A 89 6.94 -16.32 -0.51
N GLY A 90 6.11 -17.32 -0.21
CA GLY A 90 6.51 -18.68 0.18
C GLY A 90 6.49 -19.65 -0.99
#